data_AF-W1WII9-F1
#
_entry.id   AF-W1WII9-F1
#
_cell.length_a   1.000
_cell.length_b   1.000
_cell.length_c   1.000
_cell.angle_alpha   90.00
_cell.angle_beta   90.00
_cell.angle_gamma   90.00
#
_symmetry.space_group_name_H-M   'P 1'
#
loop_
_entity.id
_entity.type
_entity.pdbx_description
1 polymer ?
#
loop_
_entity_poly.entity_id
_entity_poly.type
_entity_poly.pdbx_seq_one_letter_code
_entity_poly.pdbx_strand_id
1 'polypeptide(L)'
;GKQLRAKQALKLGLVDDVVPHSILLEVAVELAKKDRPSSRPLPVRERILAGPLGRALLFKMVGKKTEHKTQGNYPATERILEVVETGLAQGTSSGYDAEARAFGELAMTPQSQALRSIFFASTDVKKDPGSDAPPAPLNS
;
A
#
# COMPACT_ATOMS: atom_id res chain seq x y z
N GLY A 1 4.20 -4.92 1.53
CA GLY A 1 3.04 -4.28 2.18
C GLY A 1 2.26 -5.30 2.98
N LYS A 2 1.34 -4.86 3.85
CA LYS A 2 0.47 -5.76 4.63
C LYS A 2 -0.72 -6.23 3.78
N GLN A 3 -0.98 -7.53 3.77
CA GLN A 3 -2.20 -8.08 3.16
C GLN A 3 -3.40 -7.85 4.09
N LEU A 4 -4.54 -7.47 3.52
CA LEU A 4 -5.78 -7.19 4.25
C LEU A 4 -6.84 -8.25 3.93
N ARG A 5 -7.56 -8.72 4.95
CA ARG A 5 -8.73 -9.58 4.73
C ARG A 5 -9.90 -8.74 4.20
N ALA A 6 -10.83 -9.37 3.49
CA ALA A 6 -11.97 -8.69 2.86
C ALA A 6 -12.76 -7.78 3.84
N LYS A 7 -13.11 -8.29 5.03
CA LYS A 7 -13.78 -7.50 6.08
C LYS A 7 -12.97 -6.27 6.54
N GLN A 8 -11.65 -6.37 6.58
CA GLN A 8 -10.79 -5.25 6.95
C GLN A 8 -10.72 -4.21 5.83
N ALA A 9 -10.63 -4.65 4.57
CA ALA A 9 -10.65 -3.77 3.41
C ALA A 9 -11.96 -2.97 3.33
N LEU A 10 -13.10 -3.60 3.63
CA LEU A 10 -14.41 -2.94 3.69
C LEU A 10 -14.45 -1.87 4.77
N LYS A 11 -13.99 -2.19 5.98
CA LYS A 11 -13.93 -1.24 7.10
C LYS A 11 -13.02 -0.04 6.82
N LEU A 12 -11.96 -0.24 6.03
CA LEU A 12 -11.04 0.83 5.61
C LEU A 12 -11.54 1.60 4.38
N GLY A 13 -12.67 1.19 3.79
CA GLY A 13 -13.21 1.80 2.59
C GLY A 13 -12.42 1.51 1.31
N LEU A 14 -11.50 0.54 1.31
CA LEU A 14 -10.75 0.14 0.12
C LEU A 14 -11.61 -0.62 -0.90
N VAL A 15 -12.67 -1.29 -0.42
CA VAL A 15 -13.67 -1.95 -1.25
C VAL A 15 -15.06 -1.39 -0.95
N ASP A 16 -15.99 -1.54 -1.89
CA ASP A 16 -17.39 -1.13 -1.72
C ASP A 16 -18.23 -2.18 -1.01
N ASP A 17 -18.00 -3.46 -1.26
CA ASP A 17 -18.77 -4.56 -0.69
C ASP A 17 -17.93 -5.86 -0.60
N VAL A 18 -18.38 -6.82 0.23
CA VAL A 18 -17.75 -8.13 0.41
C VAL A 18 -18.81 -9.22 0.36
N VAL A 19 -18.76 -10.04 -0.68
CA VAL A 19 -19.74 -11.10 -0.95
C VAL A 19 -19.07 -12.46 -1.14
N PRO A 20 -19.81 -13.58 -0.97
CA PRO A 20 -19.33 -14.91 -1.34
C PRO A 20 -18.95 -15.00 -2.82
N HIS A 21 -17.99 -15.87 -3.14
CA HIS A 21 -17.47 -16.01 -4.51
C HIS A 21 -18.56 -16.39 -5.53
N SER A 22 -19.57 -17.17 -5.12
CA SER A 22 -20.65 -17.64 -5.97
C SER A 22 -21.52 -16.53 -6.58
N ILE A 23 -21.63 -15.37 -5.90
CA ILE A 23 -22.46 -14.23 -6.35
C ILE A 23 -21.61 -13.00 -6.72
N LEU A 24 -20.28 -13.12 -6.72
CA LEU A 24 -19.38 -11.98 -6.88
C LEU A 24 -19.58 -11.25 -8.22
N LEU A 25 -19.71 -12.01 -9.31
CA LEU A 25 -19.89 -11.42 -10.64
C LEU A 25 -21.26 -10.74 -10.77
N GLU A 26 -22.32 -11.39 -10.26
CA GLU A 26 -23.68 -10.86 -10.29
C GLU A 26 -23.76 -9.51 -9.57
N VAL A 27 -23.28 -9.46 -8.33
CA VAL A 27 -23.27 -8.24 -7.51
C VAL A 27 -22.38 -7.17 -8.14
N ALA A 28 -21.23 -7.53 -8.74
CA ALA A 28 -20.37 -6.58 -9.43
C ALA A 28 -21.06 -5.94 -10.64
N VAL A 29 -21.81 -6.72 -11.43
CA VAL A 29 -22.59 -6.20 -12.56
C VAL A 29 -23.71 -5.28 -12.09
N GLU A 30 -24.43 -5.66 -11.02
CA GLU A 30 -25.46 -4.80 -10.44
C GLU A 30 -24.89 -3.47 -9.91
N LEU A 31 -23.72 -3.51 -9.27
CA LEU A 31 -23.03 -2.31 -8.78
C LEU A 31 -22.57 -1.41 -9.93
N ALA A 32 -22.05 -1.97 -11.02
CA ALA A 32 -21.60 -1.21 -12.17
C ALA A 32 -22.74 -0.48 -12.90
N LYS A 33 -23.96 -1.01 -12.82
CA LYS A 33 -25.17 -0.40 -13.41
C LYS A 33 -25.77 0.73 -12.57
N LYS A 34 -25.41 0.84 -11.28
CA LYS A 34 -25.91 1.89 -10.39
C LYS A 34 -25.12 3.17 -10.61
N ASP A 35 -25.81 4.31 -10.58
CA ASP A 35 -25.14 5.61 -10.58
C ASP A 35 -24.26 5.74 -9.33
N ARG A 36 -22.97 5.97 -9.56
CA ARG A 36 -21.99 6.08 -8.49
C ARG A 36 -21.85 7.54 -8.06
N PRO A 37 -21.98 7.87 -6.77
CA PRO A 37 -21.64 9.20 -6.30
C PRO A 37 -20.15 9.48 -6.59
N SER A 38 -19.82 10.69 -7.07
CA SER A 38 -18.46 11.03 -7.50
C SER A 38 -17.42 10.99 -6.37
N SER A 39 -17.87 11.00 -5.12
CA SER A 39 -17.01 10.85 -3.95
C SER A 39 -17.79 10.33 -2.75
N ARG A 40 -17.14 9.51 -1.92
CA ARG A 40 -17.66 9.14 -0.60
C ARG A 40 -17.44 10.32 0.35
N PRO A 41 -18.45 10.73 1.13
CA PRO A 41 -18.26 11.78 2.13
C PRO A 41 -17.29 11.30 3.20
N LEU A 42 -16.13 11.95 3.30
CA LEU A 42 -15.16 11.65 4.34
C LEU A 42 -15.74 12.05 5.72
N PRO A 43 -15.58 11.20 6.75
CA PRO A 43 -15.89 11.57 8.13
C PRO A 43 -15.25 12.90 8.52
N VAL A 44 -15.93 13.68 9.37
CA VAL A 44 -15.50 15.04 9.77
C VAL A 44 -14.06 15.07 10.29
N ARG A 45 -13.63 14.04 11.03
CA ARG A 45 -12.24 13.92 11.53
C ARG A 45 -11.22 13.80 10.40
N GLU A 46 -11.53 13.03 9.36
CA GLU A 46 -10.66 12.85 8.19
C GLU A 46 -10.62 14.13 7.36
N ARG A 47 -11.72 14.89 7.28
CA ARG A 47 -11.74 16.20 6.62
C ARG A 47 -10.86 17.23 7.32
N ILE A 48 -10.85 17.26 8.64
CA ILE A 48 -9.99 18.17 9.42
C ILE A 48 -8.52 17.80 9.24
N LEU A 49 -8.20 16.50 9.28
CA LEU A 49 -6.85 15.98 9.04
C LEU A 49 -6.38 16.21 7.59
N ALA A 50 -7.30 16.26 6.63
CA ALA A 50 -7.02 16.60 5.24
C ALA A 50 -6.77 18.10 5.02
N GLY A 51 -7.02 18.97 6.01
CA GLY A 51 -6.69 20.39 5.94
C GLY A 51 -5.18 20.66 5.92
N PRO A 52 -4.70 21.81 5.40
CA PRO A 52 -3.28 22.07 5.18
C PRO A 52 -2.39 21.92 6.42
N LEU A 53 -2.86 22.40 7.58
CA LEU A 53 -2.14 22.31 8.85
C LEU A 53 -2.17 20.88 9.44
N GLY A 54 -3.33 20.21 9.36
CA GLY A 54 -3.48 18.82 9.83
C GLY A 54 -2.62 17.86 9.02
N ARG A 55 -2.57 18.09 7.71
CA ARG A 55 -1.73 17.37 6.75
C ARG A 55 -0.24 17.49 7.09
N ALA A 56 0.27 18.71 7.29
CA ALA A 56 1.68 18.93 7.64
C ALA A 56 2.07 18.22 8.95
N LEU A 57 1.19 18.23 9.96
CA LEU A 57 1.42 17.49 11.21
C LEU A 57 1.42 15.98 10.98
N LEU A 58 0.48 15.46 10.19
CA LEU A 58 0.41 14.05 9.81
C LEU A 58 1.69 13.58 9.13
N PHE A 59 2.17 14.28 8.09
CA PHE A 59 3.39 13.91 7.39
C PHE A 59 4.61 13.92 8.33
N LYS A 60 4.72 14.90 9.24
CA LYS A 60 5.79 14.91 10.27
C LYS A 60 5.72 13.68 11.19
N MET A 61 4.53 13.30 11.65
CA MET A 61 4.36 12.13 12.51
C MET A 61 4.66 10.82 11.76
N VAL A 62 4.19 10.71 10.51
CA VAL A 62 4.42 9.52 9.67
C VAL A 62 5.89 9.42 9.29
N GLY A 63 6.56 10.53 8.96
CA GLY A 63 7.99 10.58 8.70
C GLY A 63 8.81 10.04 9.88
N LYS A 64 8.62 10.59 11.09
CA LYS A 64 9.30 10.11 12.31
C LYS A 64 9.05 8.63 12.59
N LYS A 65 7.81 8.16 12.43
CA LYS A 65 7.45 6.76 12.66
C LYS A 65 8.06 5.84 11.61
N THR A 66 8.19 6.32 10.38
CA THR A 66 8.79 5.60 9.27
C THR A 66 10.29 5.48 9.49
N GLU A 67 10.96 6.59 9.76
CA GLU A 67 12.39 6.65 10.10
C GLU A 67 12.73 5.73 11.27
N HIS A 68 11.93 5.74 12.36
CA HIS A 68 12.14 4.83 13.49
C HIS A 68 12.02 3.35 13.09
N LYS A 69 11.17 2.99 12.14
CA LYS A 69 10.97 1.60 11.71
C LYS A 69 11.99 1.14 10.68
N THR A 70 12.42 2.03 9.80
CA THR A 70 13.35 1.72 8.72
C THR A 70 14.80 2.01 9.09
N GLN A 71 15.02 2.80 10.14
CA GLN A 71 16.33 3.28 10.59
C GLN A 71 17.12 3.96 9.47
N GLY A 72 16.43 4.58 8.50
CA GLY A 72 17.03 5.22 7.33
C GLY A 72 17.54 4.26 6.25
N ASN A 73 17.43 2.94 6.43
CA ASN A 73 18.01 1.96 5.50
C ASN A 73 17.18 1.73 4.23
N TYR A 74 15.91 2.17 4.22
CA TYR A 74 14.96 1.86 3.17
C TYR A 74 14.43 3.15 2.53
N PRO A 75 15.11 3.69 1.50
CA PRO A 75 14.77 5.00 0.91
C PRO A 75 13.35 5.02 0.32
N ALA A 76 12.81 3.86 -0.07
CA ALA A 76 11.47 3.75 -0.63
C ALA A 76 10.37 4.29 0.30
N THR A 77 10.54 4.20 1.62
CA THR A 77 9.51 4.63 2.56
C THR A 77 9.44 6.13 2.75
N GLU A 78 10.54 6.85 2.51
CA GLU A 78 10.54 8.31 2.56
C GLU A 78 10.00 8.87 1.24
N ARG A 79 10.48 8.33 0.11
CA ARG A 79 10.04 8.76 -1.23
C ARG A 79 8.53 8.60 -1.46
N ILE A 80 7.90 7.55 -0.92
CA ILE A 80 6.44 7.40 -1.05
C ILE A 80 5.69 8.51 -0.29
N LEU A 81 6.24 9.02 0.82
CA LEU A 81 5.64 10.13 1.54
C LEU A 81 5.71 11.42 0.72
N GLU A 82 6.85 11.67 0.05
CA GLU A 82 7.04 12.83 -0.83
C GLU A 82 6.11 12.80 -2.05
N VAL A 83 5.93 11.62 -2.67
CA VAL A 83 5.03 11.43 -3.82
C VAL A 83 3.58 11.69 -3.42
N VAL A 84 3.13 11.11 -2.30
CA VAL A 84 1.80 11.36 -1.76
C VAL A 84 1.65 12.80 -1.29
N GLU A 85 2.73 13.41 -0.80
CA GLU A 85 2.74 14.82 -0.43
C GLU A 85 2.46 15.70 -1.66
N THR A 86 3.21 15.45 -2.74
CA THR A 86 3.12 16.15 -4.03
C THR A 86 1.76 15.96 -4.66
N GLY A 87 1.25 14.74 -4.76
CA GLY A 87 -0.03 14.45 -5.44
C GLY A 87 -1.24 15.13 -4.81
N LEU A 88 -1.19 15.36 -3.50
CA LEU A 88 -2.28 16.02 -2.78
C LEU A 88 -2.07 17.54 -2.65
N ALA A 89 -0.84 18.06 -2.80
CA ALA A 89 -0.56 19.50 -2.79
C ALA A 89 -0.68 20.14 -4.18
N GLN A 90 -0.21 19.45 -5.21
CA GLN A 90 -0.09 19.96 -6.59
C GLN A 90 -1.10 19.30 -7.56
N GLY A 91 -1.77 18.24 -7.13
CA GLY A 91 -2.78 17.52 -7.91
C GLY A 91 -2.31 16.16 -8.42
N THR A 92 -3.26 15.38 -8.94
CA THR A 92 -3.04 13.97 -9.29
C THR A 92 -2.02 13.78 -10.40
N SER A 93 -2.03 14.63 -11.44
CA SER A 93 -1.07 14.55 -12.55
C SER A 93 0.38 14.70 -12.07
N SER A 94 0.67 15.75 -11.29
CA SER A 94 2.00 15.95 -10.70
C SER A 94 2.38 14.85 -9.72
N GLY A 95 1.40 14.25 -9.04
CA GLY A 95 1.61 13.09 -8.18
C GLY A 95 2.09 11.87 -8.96
N TYR A 96 1.46 11.57 -10.10
CA TYR A 96 1.86 10.46 -10.96
C TYR A 96 3.24 10.70 -11.60
N ASP A 97 3.54 11.93 -12.02
CA ASP A 97 4.87 12.26 -12.55
C ASP A 97 5.97 12.14 -11.48
N ALA A 98 5.67 12.51 -10.24
CA ALA A 98 6.57 12.31 -9.10
C ALA A 98 6.71 10.82 -8.76
N GLU A 99 5.61 10.06 -8.80
CA GLU A 99 5.59 8.61 -8.57
C GLU A 99 6.47 7.88 -9.59
N ALA A 100 6.30 8.16 -10.87
CA ALA A 100 7.06 7.51 -11.94
C ALA A 100 8.57 7.75 -11.79
N ARG A 101 8.98 8.99 -11.49
CA ARG A 101 10.39 9.33 -11.25
C ARG A 101 10.94 8.63 -10.01
N ALA A 102 10.24 8.73 -8.89
CA ALA A 102 10.66 8.10 -7.64
C ALA A 102 10.75 6.58 -7.79
N PHE A 103 9.77 5.96 -8.47
CA PHE A 103 9.79 4.53 -8.75
C PHE A 103 10.98 4.13 -9.61
N GLY A 104 11.26 4.87 -10.69
CA GLY A 104 12.39 4.62 -11.57
C GLY A 104 13.72 4.67 -10.83
N GLU A 105 13.94 5.70 -10.02
CA GLU A 105 15.14 5.84 -9.18
C GLU A 105 15.25 4.69 -8.18
N LEU A 106 14.19 4.42 -7.42
CA LEU A 106 14.17 3.37 -6.40
C LEU A 106 14.40 1.99 -7.00
N ALA A 107 13.86 1.70 -8.19
CA ALA A 107 14.05 0.43 -8.86
C ALA A 107 15.53 0.11 -9.14
N MET A 108 16.35 1.14 -9.34
CA MET A 108 17.79 1.05 -9.62
C MET A 108 18.67 1.00 -8.36
N THR A 109 18.10 1.15 -7.17
CA THR A 109 18.88 1.13 -5.92
C THR A 109 19.36 -0.27 -5.55
N PRO A 110 20.52 -0.40 -4.88
CA PRO A 110 21.02 -1.71 -4.41
C PRO A 110 20.08 -2.35 -3.39
N GLN A 111 19.40 -1.56 -2.55
CA GLN A 111 18.39 -2.04 -1.62
C GLN A 111 17.23 -2.72 -2.36
N SER A 112 16.74 -2.09 -3.43
CA SER A 112 15.66 -2.65 -4.25
C SER A 112 16.10 -3.93 -4.96
N GLN A 113 17.33 -3.95 -5.50
CA GLN A 113 17.89 -5.16 -6.11
C GLN A 113 17.99 -6.32 -5.10
N ALA A 114 18.51 -6.06 -3.90
CA ALA A 114 18.65 -7.08 -2.85
C ALA A 114 17.28 -7.59 -2.35
N LEU A 115 16.29 -6.70 -2.20
CA LEU A 115 14.95 -7.12 -1.81
C LEU A 115 14.27 -7.99 -2.89
N ARG A 116 14.47 -7.66 -4.17
CA ARG A 116 13.98 -8.50 -5.28
C ARG A 116 14.69 -9.84 -5.32
N SER A 117 16.01 -9.90 -5.08
CA SER A 117 16.73 -11.18 -5.06
C SER A 117 16.26 -12.08 -3.92
N ILE A 118 16.01 -11.53 -2.72
CA ILE A 118 15.42 -12.26 -1.60
C ILE A 118 14.03 -12.80 -1.96
N PHE A 119 13.21 -11.98 -2.62
CA PHE A 119 11.88 -12.41 -3.06
C PHE A 119 11.94 -13.61 -4.01
N PHE A 120 12.80 -13.57 -5.04
CA PHE A 120 12.94 -14.67 -5.98
C PHE A 120 13.52 -15.91 -5.31
N ALA A 121 14.59 -15.77 -4.52
CA ALA A 121 15.15 -16.89 -3.75
C ALA A 121 14.10 -17.56 -2.85
N SER A 122 13.28 -16.78 -2.14
CA SER A 122 12.19 -17.32 -1.31
C SER A 122 11.07 -17.98 -2.11
N THR A 123 10.88 -17.57 -3.36
CA THR A 123 9.87 -18.15 -4.25
C THR A 123 10.36 -19.47 -4.82
N ASP A 124 11.64 -19.55 -5.18
CA ASP A 124 12.25 -20.77 -5.70
C ASP A 124 12.30 -21.86 -4.63
N VAL A 125 12.68 -21.51 -3.39
CA VAL A 125 12.62 -22.44 -2.23
C VAL A 125 11.19 -22.95 -1.96
N LYS A 126 10.16 -22.16 -2.22
CA LYS A 126 8.76 -22.61 -2.05
C LYS A 126 8.31 -23.57 -3.15
N LYS A 127 8.89 -23.49 -4.34
CA LYS A 127 8.57 -24.38 -5.47
C LYS A 127 9.33 -25.69 -5.37
N ASP A 128 10.60 -25.60 -5.01
CA ASP A 128 11.48 -26.74 -4.79
C ASP A 128 12.16 -26.58 -3.41
N PRO A 129 11.58 -27.18 -2.36
CA PRO A 129 12.14 -27.09 -1.01
C PRO A 129 13.44 -27.90 -0.84
N GLY A 130 13.88 -28.64 -1.87
CA GLY A 130 15.08 -29.47 -1.84
C GLY A 130 14.96 -30.76 -1.01
N SER A 131 13.83 -30.96 -0.32
CA SER A 131 13.50 -32.16 0.43
C SER A 131 11.99 -32.22 0.72
N ASP A 132 11.41 -33.42 0.68
CA ASP A 132 10.02 -33.68 1.09
C ASP A 132 9.86 -33.75 2.62
N ALA A 133 10.97 -33.68 3.38
CA ALA A 133 10.92 -33.71 4.83
C ALA A 133 10.19 -32.46 5.36
N PRO A 134 9.16 -32.63 6.22
CA PRO A 134 8.48 -31.49 6.80
C PRO A 134 9.48 -30.69 7.67
N PRO A 135 9.45 -29.35 7.60
CA PRO A 135 10.34 -28.52 8.41
C PRO A 135 10.13 -28.82 9.89
N ALA A 136 11.23 -29.00 10.62
CA ALA A 136 11.20 -29.21 12.06
C ALA A 136 10.47 -28.03 12.74
N PRO A 137 9.75 -28.27 13.85
CA PRO A 137 9.13 -27.19 14.60
C PRO A 137 10.19 -26.16 15.00
N LEU A 138 9.93 -24.90 14.63
CA LEU A 138 10.73 -23.77 15.08
C LEU A 138 10.47 -23.59 16.58
N ASN A 139 11.44 -23.96 17.40
CA ASN A 139 11.49 -23.55 18.80
C ASN A 139 11.92 -22.08 18.84
N SER A 140 10.94 -21.18 18.79
CA SER A 140 11.13 -19.74 19.00
C SER A 140 10.34 -19.28 20.22
#